data_AF-A0A946U3P2-F1
#
_entry.id   AF-A0A946U3P2-F1
#
_cell.length_a   1.000
_cell.length_b   1.000
_cell.length_c   1.000
_cell.angle_alpha   90.00
_cell.angle_beta   90.00
_cell.angle_gamma   90.00
#
_symmetry.space_group_name_H-M   'P 1'
#
loop_
_entity.id
_entity.type
_entity.pdbx_description
1 polymer ?
#
loop_
_entity_poly.entity_id
_entity_poly.type
_entity_poly.pdbx_seq_one_letter_code
_entity_poly.pdbx_strand_id
1 'polypeptide(L)'
;MQKKSTVIQEDPENSLGERLRVRRKELKLSMKQVAISSGLSIGFISQVERGLTSPSLTSLTSIANFLKSDVSNFLSQPKSKSSITRHQERDVYTINKNGLQYERLSDSFPGHTLNSVIIHELPGHRTESVSHEGEEFFYILEGAITIYIDDKVNILETGDSLHFDSSKSHSAWNHTDKVTTLLHVCTMNVFGDNEINQEIPGVFDCRGNLIFSKEQSMDLNIHTKHD
;
A
#
# COMPACT_ATOMS: atom_id res chain seq x y z
N MET A 1 -21.56 12.47 -6.86
CA MET A 1 -21.31 13.28 -5.64
C MET A 1 -19.80 13.23 -5.40
N GLN A 2 -19.07 14.34 -5.54
CA GLN A 2 -17.62 14.34 -5.27
C GLN A 2 -17.42 14.05 -3.78
N LYS A 3 -16.78 12.93 -3.45
CA LYS A 3 -16.43 12.62 -2.07
C LYS A 3 -15.40 13.64 -1.59
N LYS A 4 -15.57 14.10 -0.35
CA LYS A 4 -14.63 15.02 0.28
C LYS A 4 -13.37 14.22 0.61
N SER A 5 -12.26 14.52 -0.04
CA SER A 5 -10.96 13.95 0.32
C SER A 5 -10.55 14.47 1.69
N THR A 6 -10.30 13.58 2.64
CA THR A 6 -9.75 13.95 3.93
C THR A 6 -8.24 13.89 3.80
N VAL A 7 -7.57 15.04 3.90
CA VAL A 7 -6.12 15.08 4.10
C VAL A 7 -5.89 14.61 5.52
N ILE A 8 -5.43 13.37 5.69
CA ILE A 8 -5.25 12.80 7.02
C ILE A 8 -3.85 13.22 7.52
N GLN A 9 -3.85 14.43 8.10
CA GLN A 9 -2.76 15.11 8.83
C GLN A 9 -1.55 15.56 8.02
N GLU A 10 -1.60 16.79 7.51
CA GLU A 10 -0.39 17.64 7.49
C GLU A 10 -0.28 18.31 8.86
N ASP A 11 0.58 17.80 9.73
CA ASP A 11 1.06 18.57 10.86
C ASP A 11 2.02 19.66 10.32
N PRO A 12 1.66 20.96 10.42
CA PRO A 12 2.51 22.03 9.92
C PRO A 12 3.86 22.14 10.64
N GLU A 13 4.00 21.60 11.86
CA GLU A 13 5.29 21.56 12.58
C GLU A 13 6.12 20.32 12.23
N ASN A 14 5.51 19.27 11.65
CA ASN A 14 6.20 18.00 11.38
C ASN A 14 5.70 17.29 10.10
N SER A 15 6.02 17.88 8.95
CA SER A 15 5.69 17.34 7.63
C SER A 15 6.17 15.88 7.43
N LEU A 16 5.50 15.14 6.54
CA LEU A 16 5.91 13.78 6.15
C LEU A 16 7.41 13.67 5.84
N GLY A 17 7.91 14.60 5.03
CA GLY A 17 9.32 14.64 4.64
C GLY A 17 10.27 14.79 5.82
N GLU A 18 9.94 15.66 6.77
CA GLU A 18 10.77 15.85 7.96
C GLU A 18 10.74 14.63 8.88
N ARG A 19 9.58 13.98 9.07
CA ARG A 19 9.51 12.72 9.85
C ARG A 19 10.36 11.61 9.23
N LEU A 20 10.31 11.44 7.91
CA LEU A 20 11.15 10.48 7.20
C LEU A 20 12.64 10.81 7.39
N ARG A 21 13.00 12.08 7.26
CA ARG A 21 14.38 12.57 7.44
C ARG A 21 14.89 12.35 8.86
N VAL A 22 14.09 12.66 9.87
CA VAL A 22 14.41 12.45 11.29
C VAL A 22 14.68 10.97 11.51
N ARG A 23 13.76 10.09 11.10
CA ARG A 23 13.91 8.64 11.27
C ARG A 23 15.17 8.10 10.58
N ARG A 24 15.44 8.54 9.35
CA ARG A 24 16.68 8.17 8.62
C ARG A 24 17.94 8.58 9.39
N LYS A 25 17.96 9.79 9.96
CA LYS A 25 19.10 10.30 10.73
C LYS A 25 19.30 9.57 12.06
N GLU A 26 18.23 9.18 12.74
CA GLU A 26 18.30 8.33 13.95
C GLU A 26 19.02 7.01 13.67
N LEU A 27 18.73 6.41 12.52
CA LEU A 27 19.38 5.19 12.05
C LEU A 27 20.77 5.42 11.44
N LYS A 28 21.24 6.67 11.40
CA LYS A 28 22.52 7.08 10.81
C LYS A 28 22.69 6.65 9.35
N LEU A 29 21.58 6.61 8.60
CA LEU A 29 21.56 6.23 7.19
C LEU A 29 21.73 7.44 6.28
N SER A 30 22.46 7.25 5.18
CA SER A 30 22.53 8.22 4.08
C SER A 30 21.29 8.11 3.18
N MET A 31 20.93 9.19 2.47
CA MET A 31 19.87 9.13 1.45
C MET A 31 20.18 8.09 0.37
N LYS A 32 21.47 7.89 0.03
CA LYS A 32 21.92 6.88 -0.92
C LYS A 32 21.55 5.46 -0.48
N GLN A 33 21.74 5.13 0.80
CA GLN A 33 21.38 3.82 1.33
C GLN A 33 19.86 3.59 1.28
N VAL A 34 19.07 4.60 1.62
CA VAL A 34 17.60 4.51 1.53
C VAL A 34 17.14 4.34 0.10
N ALA A 35 17.68 5.15 -0.82
CA ALA A 35 17.36 5.10 -2.24
C ALA A 35 17.61 3.70 -2.83
N ILE A 36 18.82 3.17 -2.69
CA ILE A 36 19.20 1.85 -3.22
C ILE A 36 18.29 0.76 -2.67
N SER A 37 18.05 0.76 -1.35
CA SER A 37 17.32 -0.33 -0.70
C SER A 37 15.80 -0.25 -0.93
N SER A 38 15.27 0.93 -1.25
CA SER A 38 13.86 1.13 -1.54
C SER A 38 13.55 1.04 -3.04
N GLY A 39 14.54 0.75 -3.89
CA GLY A 39 14.38 0.75 -5.34
C GLY A 39 14.13 2.14 -5.94
N LEU A 40 14.55 3.20 -5.27
CA LEU A 40 14.25 4.61 -5.61
C LEU A 40 15.50 5.40 -5.97
N SER A 41 15.33 6.55 -6.62
CA SER A 41 16.44 7.46 -6.90
C SER A 41 16.80 8.33 -5.67
N ILE A 42 18.09 8.67 -5.54
CA ILE A 42 18.57 9.55 -4.47
C ILE A 42 17.91 10.93 -4.55
N GLY A 43 17.72 11.44 -5.77
CA GLY A 43 17.06 12.72 -6.02
C GLY A 43 15.62 12.72 -5.52
N PHE A 44 14.90 11.62 -5.75
CA PHE A 44 13.53 11.44 -5.25
C PHE A 44 13.48 11.42 -3.72
N ILE A 45 14.33 10.63 -3.04
CA ILE A 45 14.42 10.65 -1.56
C ILE A 45 14.65 12.08 -1.03
N SER A 46 15.55 12.83 -1.67
CA SER A 46 15.81 14.22 -1.30
C SER A 46 14.62 15.16 -1.54
N GLN A 47 13.84 14.96 -2.60
CA GLN A 47 12.64 15.75 -2.85
C GLN A 47 11.53 15.44 -1.85
N VAL A 48 11.34 14.16 -1.51
CA VAL A 48 10.36 13.71 -0.52
C VAL A 48 10.70 14.28 0.86
N GLU A 49 11.94 14.16 1.32
CA GLU A 49 12.37 14.70 2.63
C GLU A 49 12.23 16.22 2.74
N ARG A 50 12.22 16.94 1.61
CA ARG A 50 12.00 18.39 1.55
C ARG A 50 10.55 18.77 1.29
N GLY A 51 9.65 17.80 1.18
CA GLY A 51 8.23 18.04 0.86
C GLY A 51 7.99 18.61 -0.55
N LEU A 52 8.94 18.47 -1.47
CA LEU A 52 8.84 18.98 -2.85
C LEU A 52 8.05 18.05 -3.77
N THR A 53 7.92 16.78 -3.41
CA THR A 53 7.12 15.78 -4.14
C THR A 53 6.39 14.87 -3.18
N SER A 54 5.27 14.30 -3.62
CA SER A 54 4.57 13.23 -2.92
C SER A 54 5.09 11.89 -3.41
N PRO A 55 5.44 10.93 -2.53
CA PRO A 55 5.63 9.57 -2.97
C PRO A 55 4.30 8.88 -3.24
N SER A 56 4.31 7.87 -4.11
CA SER A 56 3.23 6.88 -4.18
C SER A 56 3.14 6.08 -2.87
N LEU A 57 2.01 5.40 -2.67
CA LEU A 57 1.82 4.55 -1.50
C LEU A 57 2.86 3.42 -1.42
N THR A 58 3.23 2.84 -2.58
CA THR A 58 4.22 1.76 -2.67
C THR A 58 5.63 2.24 -2.33
N SER A 59 6.03 3.42 -2.83
CA SER A 59 7.32 4.02 -2.51
C SER A 59 7.42 4.47 -1.06
N LEU A 60 6.36 5.06 -0.50
CA LEU A 60 6.35 5.43 0.91
C LEU A 60 6.53 4.18 1.79
N THR A 61 5.85 3.09 1.45
CA THR A 61 5.97 1.80 2.14
C THR A 61 7.37 1.23 2.03
N SER A 62 7.98 1.28 0.83
CA SER A 62 9.35 0.82 0.60
C SER A 62 10.36 1.59 1.45
N ILE A 63 10.22 2.93 1.52
CA ILE A 63 11.04 3.78 2.39
C ILE A 63 10.84 3.40 3.86
N ALA A 64 9.58 3.29 4.31
CA ALA A 64 9.23 2.98 5.70
C ALA A 64 9.82 1.63 6.15
N ASN A 65 9.67 0.59 5.32
CA ASN A 65 10.22 -0.74 5.56
C ASN A 65 11.74 -0.70 5.77
N PHE A 66 12.48 0.01 4.90
CA PHE A 66 13.92 0.13 5.05
C PHE A 66 14.33 0.96 6.28
N LEU A 67 13.51 1.95 6.65
CA LEU A 67 13.65 2.72 7.88
C LEU A 67 13.17 1.96 9.14
N LYS A 68 12.85 0.65 9.02
CA LYS A 68 12.39 -0.20 10.12
C LYS A 68 11.24 0.47 10.88
N SER A 69 10.30 1.02 10.13
CA SER A 69 9.16 1.76 10.63
C SER A 69 7.92 1.33 9.85
N ASP A 70 6.81 1.17 10.56
CA ASP A 70 5.55 0.93 9.91
C ASP A 70 5.07 2.15 9.13
N VAL A 71 4.44 1.96 7.97
CA VAL A 71 3.92 3.04 7.12
C VAL A 71 2.87 3.89 7.84
N SER A 72 2.13 3.33 8.81
CA SER A 72 1.17 4.06 9.64
C SER A 72 1.80 5.16 10.50
N ASN A 73 3.11 5.09 10.79
CA ASN A 73 3.85 6.18 11.45
C ASN A 73 4.04 7.39 10.54
N PHE A 74 3.94 7.19 9.22
CA PHE A 74 4.14 8.22 8.20
C PHE A 74 2.85 8.62 7.50
N LEU A 75 1.86 7.75 7.44
CA LEU A 75 0.60 8.04 6.78
C LEU A 75 -0.53 7.53 7.65
N SER A 76 -1.38 8.44 8.10
CA SER A 76 -2.62 8.04 8.74
C SER A 76 -3.59 7.62 7.64
N GLN A 77 -3.93 6.33 7.62
CA GLN A 77 -4.81 5.74 6.60
C GLN A 77 -6.14 5.36 7.24
N PRO A 78 -7.26 5.40 6.48
CA PRO A 78 -8.51 4.84 6.96
C PRO A 78 -8.32 3.35 7.29
N LYS A 79 -8.69 2.97 8.50
CA LYS A 79 -8.78 1.56 8.87
C LYS A 79 -10.01 0.93 8.24
N SER A 80 -9.89 -0.33 7.86
CA SER A 80 -11.06 -1.11 7.48
C SER A 80 -12.03 -1.20 8.67
N LYS A 81 -13.32 -1.00 8.40
CA LYS A 81 -14.40 -1.11 9.40
C LYS A 81 -15.10 -2.48 9.34
N SER A 82 -14.95 -3.19 8.22
CA SER A 82 -15.66 -4.43 7.91
C SER A 82 -15.05 -5.07 6.65
N SER A 83 -15.22 -6.39 6.49
CA SER A 83 -14.88 -7.11 5.26
C SER A 83 -15.67 -6.64 4.04
N ILE A 84 -16.79 -5.94 4.25
CA ILE A 84 -17.59 -5.33 3.19
C ILE A 84 -17.30 -3.82 3.14
N THR A 85 -16.78 -3.36 2.01
CA THR A 85 -16.68 -1.92 1.73
C THR A 85 -17.81 -1.45 0.81
N ARG A 86 -18.47 -0.35 1.16
CA ARG A 86 -19.51 0.28 0.32
C ARG A 86 -18.94 1.54 -0.32
N HIS A 87 -19.12 1.69 -1.64
CA HIS A 87 -18.57 2.84 -2.37
C HIS A 87 -18.91 4.17 -1.70
N GLN A 88 -20.15 4.39 -1.25
CA GLN A 88 -20.56 5.65 -0.63
C GLN A 88 -19.95 5.92 0.76
N GLU A 89 -19.42 4.89 1.43
CA GLU A 89 -18.88 4.96 2.80
C GLU A 89 -17.35 4.93 2.83
N ARG A 90 -16.70 4.69 1.68
CA ARG A 90 -15.24 4.68 1.59
C ARG A 90 -14.67 6.09 1.67
N ASP A 91 -13.83 6.27 2.69
CA ASP A 91 -13.03 7.47 2.88
C ASP A 91 -12.00 7.61 1.74
N VAL A 92 -11.89 8.83 1.19
CA VAL A 92 -10.84 9.20 0.24
C VAL A 92 -9.74 9.89 1.01
N TYR A 93 -8.50 9.41 0.88
CA TYR A 93 -7.33 9.98 1.55
C TYR A 93 -6.20 10.27 0.57
N THR A 94 -5.26 11.14 0.96
CA THR A 94 -4.08 11.49 0.17
C THR A 94 -2.83 11.45 1.04
N ILE A 95 -1.66 11.22 0.44
CA ILE A 95 -0.37 11.25 1.16
C ILE A 95 0.05 12.68 1.51
N ASN A 96 -0.26 13.63 0.62
CA ASN A 96 -0.13 15.07 0.85
C ASN A 96 -1.23 15.82 0.08
N LYS A 97 -1.39 17.13 0.28
CA LYS A 97 -2.49 17.92 -0.30
C LYS A 97 -2.62 17.84 -1.82
N ASN A 98 -1.51 17.66 -2.54
CA ASN A 98 -1.47 17.65 -4.01
C ASN A 98 -1.15 16.26 -4.58
N GLY A 99 -1.25 15.23 -3.74
CA GLY A 99 -0.91 13.87 -4.11
C GLY A 99 -2.08 13.12 -4.74
N LEU A 100 -1.80 11.88 -5.08
CA LEU A 100 -2.81 10.92 -5.50
C LEU A 100 -3.89 10.74 -4.43
N GLN A 101 -5.10 10.44 -4.90
CA GLN A 101 -6.22 10.08 -4.03
C GLN A 101 -6.38 8.58 -4.01
N TYR A 102 -6.65 8.05 -2.82
CA TYR A 102 -6.75 6.64 -2.54
C TYR A 102 -8.07 6.31 -1.85
N GLU A 103 -8.69 5.19 -2.21
CA GLU A 103 -9.77 4.55 -1.46
C GLU A 103 -9.38 3.12 -1.09
N ARG A 104 -9.16 2.82 0.19
CA ARG A 104 -8.84 1.46 0.63
C ARG A 104 -10.04 0.52 0.41
N LEU A 105 -9.79 -0.67 -0.12
CA LEU A 105 -10.79 -1.70 -0.37
C LEU A 105 -10.62 -2.94 0.49
N SER A 106 -9.38 -3.31 0.84
CA SER A 106 -9.11 -4.53 1.59
C SER A 106 -9.20 -4.33 3.09
N ASP A 107 -9.73 -5.37 3.75
CA ASP A 107 -9.65 -5.55 5.19
C ASP A 107 -8.30 -6.16 5.58
N SER A 108 -7.97 -6.15 6.88
CA SER A 108 -6.76 -6.79 7.40
C SER A 108 -7.12 -7.85 8.44
N PHE A 109 -6.56 -9.04 8.26
CA PHE A 109 -6.77 -10.20 9.14
C PHE A 109 -5.53 -11.11 9.12
N PRO A 110 -5.31 -11.96 10.13
CA PRO A 110 -4.13 -12.82 10.18
C PRO A 110 -3.96 -13.66 8.90
N GLY A 111 -2.78 -13.58 8.29
CA GLY A 111 -2.43 -14.33 7.08
C GLY A 111 -2.90 -13.73 5.76
N HIS A 112 -3.59 -12.58 5.77
CA HIS A 112 -3.90 -11.88 4.52
C HIS A 112 -2.62 -11.45 3.80
N THR A 113 -2.62 -11.57 2.48
CA THR A 113 -1.52 -11.12 1.62
C THR A 113 -1.94 -9.96 0.73
N LEU A 114 -3.21 -9.93 0.31
CA LEU A 114 -3.70 -8.95 -0.65
C LEU A 114 -4.05 -7.62 0.02
N ASN A 115 -3.53 -6.55 -0.56
CA ASN A 115 -3.81 -5.17 -0.21
C ASN A 115 -4.42 -4.48 -1.43
N SER A 116 -5.69 -4.04 -1.32
CA SER A 116 -6.45 -3.51 -2.44
C SER A 116 -6.85 -2.06 -2.20
N VAL A 117 -6.63 -1.21 -3.20
CA VAL A 117 -6.89 0.23 -3.15
C VAL A 117 -7.36 0.73 -4.53
N ILE A 118 -8.32 1.66 -4.56
CA ILE A 118 -8.60 2.45 -5.76
C ILE A 118 -7.66 3.65 -5.75
N ILE A 119 -6.97 3.87 -6.86
CA ILE A 119 -6.10 5.02 -7.07
C ILE A 119 -6.75 5.93 -8.11
N HIS A 120 -6.80 7.22 -7.81
CA HIS A 120 -7.15 8.25 -8.78
C HIS A 120 -5.88 9.02 -9.18
N GLU A 121 -5.35 8.67 -10.34
CA GLU A 121 -4.17 9.27 -10.95
C GLU A 121 -4.54 10.60 -11.60
N LEU A 122 -3.91 11.69 -11.16
CA LEU A 122 -4.19 13.03 -11.66
C LEU A 122 -3.71 13.20 -13.11
N PRO A 123 -4.33 14.08 -13.91
CA PRO A 123 -3.88 14.37 -15.28
C PRO A 123 -2.38 14.69 -15.34
N GLY A 124 -1.65 14.05 -16.26
CA GLY A 124 -0.21 14.27 -16.44
C GLY A 124 0.68 13.75 -15.30
N HIS A 125 0.13 13.19 -14.23
CA HIS A 125 0.91 12.71 -13.09
C HIS A 125 1.82 11.55 -13.47
N ARG A 126 3.06 11.59 -12.99
CA ARG A 126 4.08 10.55 -13.17
C ARG A 126 4.53 10.09 -11.80
N THR A 127 4.43 8.79 -11.56
CA THR A 127 5.05 8.19 -10.39
C THR A 127 6.55 7.97 -10.63
N GLU A 128 7.27 7.93 -9.53
CA GLU A 128 8.63 7.45 -9.47
C GLU A 128 8.74 6.00 -9.92
N SER A 129 9.93 5.64 -10.42
CA SER A 129 10.28 4.25 -10.67
C SER A 129 10.65 3.57 -9.37
N VAL A 130 10.03 2.43 -9.09
CA VAL A 130 10.19 1.63 -7.87
C VAL A 130 10.34 0.15 -8.22
N SER A 131 10.89 -0.64 -7.29
CA SER A 131 10.91 -2.11 -7.35
C SER A 131 10.86 -2.65 -5.92
N HIS A 132 10.08 -3.70 -5.70
CA HIS A 132 9.93 -4.33 -4.39
C HIS A 132 9.49 -5.77 -4.52
N GLU A 133 9.67 -6.58 -3.48
CA GLU A 133 9.21 -7.97 -3.51
C GLU A 133 7.67 -8.04 -3.54
N GLY A 134 7.17 -9.06 -4.26
CA GLY A 134 5.75 -9.36 -4.35
C GLY A 134 5.17 -9.25 -5.76
N GLU A 135 3.85 -9.12 -5.81
CA GLU A 135 3.08 -9.02 -7.04
C GLU A 135 2.17 -7.79 -7.00
N GLU A 136 1.93 -7.23 -8.18
CA GLU A 136 1.00 -6.13 -8.39
C GLU A 136 0.03 -6.45 -9.52
N PHE A 137 -1.23 -6.15 -9.27
CA PHE A 137 -2.33 -6.27 -10.20
C PHE A 137 -3.01 -4.91 -10.36
N PHE A 138 -3.04 -4.41 -11.59
CA PHE A 138 -3.80 -3.23 -11.99
C PHE A 138 -5.02 -3.63 -12.83
N TYR A 139 -6.12 -2.93 -12.63
CA TYR A 139 -7.29 -2.98 -13.51
C TYR A 139 -7.84 -1.57 -13.71
N ILE A 140 -8.02 -1.15 -14.96
CA ILE A 140 -8.45 0.22 -15.27
C ILE A 140 -9.97 0.31 -15.18
N LEU A 141 -10.45 1.09 -14.22
CA LEU A 141 -11.88 1.30 -13.98
C LEU A 141 -12.43 2.40 -14.89
N GLU A 142 -11.66 3.45 -15.12
CA GLU A 142 -12.03 4.59 -15.97
C GLU A 142 -10.76 5.32 -16.45
N GLY A 143 -10.72 5.68 -17.73
CA GLY A 143 -9.61 6.43 -18.34
C GLY A 143 -8.57 5.52 -18.98
N ALA A 144 -7.33 6.02 -19.03
CA ALA A 144 -6.17 5.32 -19.60
C ALA A 144 -4.89 5.69 -18.85
N ILE A 145 -3.94 4.77 -18.78
CA ILE A 145 -2.66 4.97 -18.09
C ILE A 145 -1.53 4.25 -18.83
N THR A 146 -0.34 4.83 -18.80
CA THR A 146 0.88 4.16 -19.25
C THR A 146 1.57 3.54 -18.05
N ILE A 147 1.81 2.23 -18.10
CA ILE A 147 2.64 1.51 -17.12
C ILE A 147 3.94 1.10 -17.78
N TYR A 148 5.04 1.53 -17.19
CA TYR A 148 6.40 1.12 -17.55
C TYR A 148 6.79 -0.05 -16.67
N ILE A 149 7.28 -1.15 -17.27
CA ILE A 149 7.88 -2.28 -16.56
C ILE A 149 9.19 -2.62 -17.26
N ASP A 150 10.30 -2.41 -16.56
CA ASP A 150 11.65 -2.39 -17.11
C ASP A 150 11.69 -1.53 -18.39
N ASP A 151 12.06 -2.11 -19.53
CA ASP A 151 12.14 -1.42 -20.82
C ASP A 151 10.82 -1.42 -21.61
N LYS A 152 9.75 -2.01 -21.06
CA LYS A 152 8.46 -2.16 -21.75
C LYS A 152 7.50 -1.05 -21.36
N VAL A 153 6.82 -0.52 -22.38
CA VAL A 153 5.78 0.49 -22.23
C VAL A 153 4.44 -0.16 -22.55
N ASN A 154 3.50 -0.12 -21.59
CA ASN A 154 2.17 -0.69 -21.74
C ASN A 154 1.15 0.42 -21.57
N ILE A 155 0.29 0.64 -22.57
CA ILE A 155 -0.84 1.56 -22.44
C ILE A 155 -2.06 0.70 -22.13
N LEU A 156 -2.71 0.99 -21.00
CA LEU A 156 -3.91 0.29 -20.55
C LEU A 156 -5.09 1.26 -20.62
N GLU A 157 -6.19 0.81 -21.19
CA GLU A 157 -7.46 1.53 -21.27
C GLU A 157 -8.51 0.88 -20.36
N THR A 158 -9.69 1.49 -20.26
CA THR A 158 -10.77 1.00 -19.40
C THR A 158 -11.14 -0.45 -19.71
N GLY A 159 -11.11 -1.30 -18.69
CA GLY A 159 -11.34 -2.74 -18.81
C GLY A 159 -10.06 -3.58 -18.95
N ASP A 160 -8.91 -2.96 -19.25
CA ASP A 160 -7.63 -3.66 -19.29
C ASP A 160 -7.10 -3.95 -17.89
N SER A 161 -6.24 -4.96 -17.82
CA SER A 161 -5.54 -5.34 -16.59
C SER A 161 -4.09 -5.71 -16.83
N LEU A 162 -3.29 -5.66 -15.78
CA LEU A 162 -1.89 -6.01 -15.79
C LEU A 162 -1.53 -6.68 -14.47
N HIS A 163 -1.03 -7.90 -14.52
CA HIS A 163 -0.48 -8.62 -13.38
C HIS A 163 1.01 -8.86 -13.62
N PHE A 164 1.85 -8.49 -12.67
CA PHE A 164 3.30 -8.62 -12.85
C PHE A 164 4.04 -8.80 -11.53
N ASP A 165 5.25 -9.37 -11.65
CA ASP A 165 6.26 -9.45 -10.60
C ASP A 165 6.81 -8.05 -10.31
N SER A 166 6.55 -7.55 -9.11
CA SER A 166 6.89 -6.18 -8.68
C SER A 166 8.37 -5.98 -8.39
N SER A 167 9.18 -7.06 -8.42
CA SER A 167 10.64 -6.95 -8.32
C SER A 167 11.24 -6.27 -9.55
N LYS A 168 10.49 -6.24 -10.66
CA LYS A 168 10.83 -5.46 -11.85
C LYS A 168 10.68 -3.98 -11.58
N SER A 169 11.53 -3.18 -12.21
CA SER A 169 11.44 -1.73 -12.09
C SER A 169 10.17 -1.26 -12.78
N HIS A 170 9.30 -0.55 -12.08
CA HIS A 170 8.01 -0.13 -12.64
C HIS A 170 7.62 1.29 -12.22
N SER A 171 6.83 1.93 -13.08
CA SER A 171 6.21 3.24 -12.83
C SER A 171 4.97 3.43 -13.68
N ALA A 172 4.20 4.46 -13.35
CA ALA A 172 2.95 4.82 -13.99
C ALA A 172 2.97 6.29 -14.45
N TRP A 173 2.33 6.55 -15.58
CA TRP A 173 2.08 7.89 -16.09
C TRP A 173 0.64 7.98 -16.59
N ASN A 174 -0.14 8.85 -15.96
CA ASN A 174 -1.39 9.30 -16.57
C ASN A 174 -1.06 10.26 -17.71
N HIS A 175 -0.97 9.71 -18.92
CA HIS A 175 -0.66 10.46 -20.15
C HIS A 175 -1.85 11.28 -20.67
N THR A 176 -3.00 11.22 -19.99
CA THR A 176 -4.22 11.90 -20.41
C THR A 176 -4.39 13.26 -19.73
N ASP A 177 -5.40 14.01 -20.16
CA ASP A 177 -5.82 15.30 -19.60
C ASP A 177 -6.95 15.15 -18.55
N LYS A 178 -7.31 13.91 -18.20
CA LYS A 178 -8.38 13.57 -17.24
C LYS A 178 -7.84 12.70 -16.11
N VAL A 179 -8.59 12.63 -15.02
CA VAL A 179 -8.28 11.68 -13.94
C VAL A 179 -8.47 10.26 -14.46
N THR A 180 -7.50 9.39 -14.21
CA THR A 180 -7.60 7.96 -14.47
C THR A 180 -7.84 7.24 -13.15
N THR A 181 -8.85 6.37 -13.10
CA THR A 181 -9.19 5.58 -11.92
C THR A 181 -8.83 4.13 -12.16
N LEU A 182 -8.04 3.54 -11.28
CA LEU A 182 -7.62 2.15 -11.36
C LEU A 182 -7.80 1.42 -10.02
N LEU A 183 -8.10 0.13 -10.10
CA LEU A 183 -7.94 -0.79 -8.99
C LEU A 183 -6.48 -1.24 -8.97
N HIS A 184 -5.83 -1.05 -7.83
CA HIS A 184 -4.52 -1.59 -7.53
C HIS A 184 -4.65 -2.64 -6.43
N VAL A 185 -4.12 -3.83 -6.66
CA VAL A 185 -3.98 -4.90 -5.67
C VAL A 185 -2.51 -5.29 -5.61
N CYS A 186 -1.94 -5.35 -4.42
CA CYS A 186 -0.55 -5.73 -4.22
C CYS A 186 -0.37 -6.65 -3.00
N THR A 187 0.74 -7.37 -2.96
CA THR A 187 1.11 -8.18 -1.78
C THR A 187 1.96 -7.41 -0.76
N MET A 188 2.47 -6.22 -1.13
CA MET A 188 3.21 -5.37 -0.21
C MET A 188 2.27 -4.78 0.85
N ASN A 189 2.69 -4.79 2.12
CA ASN A 189 1.91 -4.25 3.24
C ASN A 189 1.88 -2.71 3.22
N VAL A 190 1.07 -2.15 2.32
CA VAL A 190 0.92 -0.71 2.13
C VAL A 190 0.08 -0.02 3.20
N PHE A 191 -0.59 -0.79 4.08
CA PHE A 191 -1.41 -0.24 5.16
C PHE A 191 -0.73 -0.24 6.53
N GLY A 192 0.25 -1.12 6.73
CA GLY A 192 0.94 -1.21 8.02
C GLY A 192 0.16 -1.94 9.11
N ASP A 193 -0.93 -2.60 8.75
CA ASP A 193 -1.83 -3.27 9.68
C ASP A 193 -1.45 -4.75 9.92
N ASN A 194 -0.34 -5.24 9.35
CA ASN A 194 0.19 -6.56 9.66
C ASN A 194 0.73 -6.55 11.09
N GLU A 195 -0.12 -6.88 12.05
CA GLU A 195 0.34 -7.13 13.40
C GLU A 195 1.26 -8.35 13.45
N ILE A 196 2.39 -8.12 14.12
CA ILE A 196 3.25 -9.13 14.72
C ILE A 196 2.36 -10.14 15.46
N ASN A 197 2.36 -11.41 15.01
CA ASN A 197 1.86 -12.58 15.74
C ASN A 197 0.70 -12.30 16.72
N GLN A 198 -0.46 -11.86 16.23
CA GLN A 198 -1.68 -12.11 17.02
C GLN A 198 -2.04 -13.57 16.83
N GLU A 199 -1.97 -14.35 17.92
CA GLU A 199 -2.45 -15.72 17.95
C GLU A 199 -3.88 -15.76 17.42
N ILE A 200 -4.09 -16.51 16.33
CA ILE A 200 -5.41 -16.69 15.72
C ILE A 200 -6.31 -17.40 16.77
N PRO A 201 -7.42 -16.77 17.24
CA PRO A 201 -8.33 -17.40 18.19
C PRO A 201 -9.11 -18.57 17.56
N GLY A 202 -9.20 -18.61 16.22
CA GLY A 202 -9.81 -19.68 15.46
C GLY A 202 -9.95 -19.40 13.96
N VAL A 203 -10.38 -20.42 13.21
CA VAL A 203 -10.71 -20.32 11.77
C VAL A 203 -12.19 -19.95 11.63
N PHE A 204 -12.54 -18.99 10.77
CA PHE A 204 -13.93 -18.54 10.53
C PHE A 204 -14.35 -18.74 9.06
N ASP A 205 -15.65 -18.90 8.80
CA ASP A 205 -16.21 -19.00 7.45
C ASP A 205 -16.42 -17.62 6.80
N CYS A 206 -16.76 -17.61 5.51
CA CYS A 206 -17.03 -16.37 4.76
C CYS A 206 -18.25 -15.57 5.22
N ARG A 207 -19.01 -16.09 6.20
CA ARG A 207 -20.17 -15.44 6.84
C ARG A 207 -19.83 -14.99 8.27
N GLY A 208 -18.59 -15.19 8.72
CA GLY A 208 -18.12 -14.83 10.06
C GLY A 208 -18.40 -15.86 11.16
N ASN A 209 -18.83 -17.09 10.82
CA ASN A 209 -19.04 -18.14 11.82
C ASN A 209 -17.71 -18.85 12.16
N LEU A 210 -17.46 -19.12 13.44
CA LEU A 210 -16.29 -19.87 13.89
C LEU A 210 -16.37 -21.34 13.43
N ILE A 211 -15.38 -21.78 12.65
CA ILE A 211 -15.21 -23.16 12.16
C ILE A 211 -14.37 -23.98 13.15
N PHE A 212 -13.28 -23.42 13.69
CA PHE A 212 -12.37 -24.12 14.61
C PHE A 212 -11.82 -23.17 15.68
N SER A 213 -11.85 -23.54 16.96
CA SER A 213 -11.14 -22.83 18.04
C SER A 213 -9.90 -23.62 18.49
N LYS A 214 -8.85 -22.91 18.95
CA LYS A 214 -7.60 -23.52 19.43
C LYS A 214 -7.82 -24.42 20.67
N GLU A 215 -8.86 -24.14 21.48
CA GLU A 215 -9.20 -24.91 22.69
C GLU A 215 -9.61 -26.37 22.43
N GLN A 216 -10.11 -26.70 21.23
CA GLN A 216 -10.50 -28.08 20.90
C GLN A 216 -9.31 -29.00 20.55
N SER A 217 -8.08 -28.47 20.51
CA SER A 217 -6.88 -29.24 20.15
C SER A 217 -6.21 -29.99 21.32
N MET A 218 -6.67 -29.82 22.57
CA MET A 218 -6.06 -30.47 23.74
C MET A 218 -6.67 -31.82 24.15
N ASP A 219 -7.79 -32.25 23.56
CA ASP A 219 -8.51 -33.48 23.95
C ASP A 219 -8.29 -34.69 23.01
N LEU A 220 -7.26 -34.68 22.18
CA LEU A 220 -6.83 -35.86 21.41
C LEU A 220 -5.55 -36.46 22.01
N ASN A 221 -5.61 -36.80 23.31
CA ASN A 221 -4.66 -37.72 23.90
C ASN A 221 -5.01 -39.15 23.46
N ILE A 222 -4.23 -39.63 22.49
CA ILE A 222 -4.23 -40.99 21.99
C ILE A 222 -3.94 -41.94 23.17
N HIS A 223 -4.97 -42.64 23.65
CA HIS A 223 -4.77 -43.85 24.47
C HIS A 223 -4.38 -45.01 23.55
N THR A 224 -3.08 -45.13 23.26
CA THR A 224 -2.49 -46.42 22.89
C THR A 224 -2.44 -47.28 24.17
N LYS A 225 -3.45 -48.13 24.38
CA LYS A 225 -3.30 -49.31 25.23
C LYS A 225 -2.55 -50.37 24.44
N HIS A 226 -1.32 -50.64 24.86
CA HIS A 226 -0.72 -51.94 24.70
C HIS A 226 -1.45 -52.91 25.63
N ASP A 227 -2.03 -53.96 25.06
CA ASP A 227 -2.02 -55.35 25.54
C ASP A 227 -2.38 -56.26 24.36
#